data_AF-A0A060C126-F1
#
_entry.id   AF-A0A060C126-F1
#
_cell.length_a   1.000
_cell.length_b   1.000
_cell.length_c   1.000
_cell.angle_alpha   90.00
_cell.angle_beta   90.00
_cell.angle_gamma   90.00
#
_symmetry.space_group_name_H-M   'P 1'
#
loop_
_entity.id
_entity.type
_entity.pdbx_description
1 polymer ?
#
loop_
_entity_poly.entity_id
_entity_poly.type
_entity_poly.pdbx_seq_one_letter_code
_entity_poly.pdbx_strand_id
1 'polypeptide(L)'
;MSDFTVNGRFLTQRVTGVQRYARNVVAALDGLLAQQGVQARIAAPAGAPDPGLGALRLDARGPLGGHAWEQITLPARAEGVLLNLCNTAPVARAG
;
A
#
# COMPACT_ATOMS: atom_id res chain seq x y z
N MET A 1 -9.85 -12.90 0.57
CA MET A 1 -8.79 -11.88 0.65
C MET A 1 -7.69 -12.30 -0.32
N SER A 2 -7.05 -11.38 -1.02
CA SER A 2 -5.89 -11.66 -1.88
C SER A 2 -4.64 -11.91 -1.03
N ASP A 3 -3.69 -12.65 -1.58
CA ASP A 3 -2.42 -13.00 -0.92
C ASP A 3 -1.33 -11.93 -1.16
N PHE A 4 -1.72 -10.66 -1.20
CA PHE A 4 -0.77 -9.55 -1.32
C PHE A 4 -1.23 -8.30 -0.59
N THR A 5 -0.25 -7.50 -0.20
CA THR A 5 -0.42 -6.17 0.40
C THR A 5 0.28 -5.13 -0.47
N VAL A 6 -0.35 -3.99 -0.71
CA VAL A 6 0.29 -2.83 -1.36
C VAL A 6 0.97 -1.95 -0.32
N ASN A 7 2.21 -1.56 -0.57
CA ASN A 7 2.87 -0.49 0.19
C ASN A 7 2.24 0.87 -0.18
N GLY A 8 1.42 1.41 0.73
CA GLY A 8 0.71 2.67 0.60
C GLY A 8 1.48 3.91 1.04
N ARG A 9 2.79 3.84 1.33
CA ARG A 9 3.56 5.03 1.75
C ARG A 9 3.49 6.17 0.74
N PHE A 10 3.34 5.87 -0.55
CA PHE A 10 3.21 6.89 -1.60
C PHE A 10 1.97 7.80 -1.44
N LEU A 11 0.97 7.38 -0.65
CA LEU A 11 -0.22 8.18 -0.37
C LEU A 11 0.11 9.43 0.46
N THR A 12 1.15 9.38 1.30
CA THR A 12 1.57 10.52 2.15
C THR A 12 2.63 11.40 1.50
N GLN A 13 3.09 11.06 0.29
CA GLN A 13 4.17 11.76 -0.40
C GLN A 13 3.64 12.79 -1.40
N ARG A 14 4.45 13.82 -1.66
CA ARG A 14 4.24 14.72 -2.80
C ARG A 14 4.11 13.92 -4.09
N VAL A 15 3.09 14.25 -4.89
CA VAL A 15 2.85 13.58 -6.16
C VAL A 15 3.91 13.97 -7.18
N THR A 16 4.70 12.99 -7.62
CA THR A 16 5.56 13.09 -8.81
C THR A 16 5.15 12.03 -9.85
N GLY A 17 5.93 11.85 -10.92
CA GLY A 17 5.66 10.83 -11.94
C GLY A 17 5.47 9.42 -11.36
N VAL A 18 6.36 8.98 -10.46
CA VAL A 18 6.30 7.64 -9.86
C VAL A 18 5.05 7.46 -9.00
N GLN A 19 4.69 8.44 -8.17
CA GLN A 19 3.48 8.33 -7.34
C GLN A 19 2.18 8.51 -8.16
N ARG A 20 2.22 9.18 -9.32
CA ARG A 20 1.09 9.18 -10.27
C ARG A 20 0.91 7.80 -10.90
N TYR A 21 2.02 7.18 -11.31
CA TYR A 21 2.02 5.81 -11.81
C TYR A 21 1.46 4.84 -10.76
N ALA A 22 1.96 4.89 -9.52
CA ALA A 22 1.48 4.05 -8.43
C ALA A 22 -0.04 4.19 -8.20
N ARG A 23 -0.57 5.42 -8.18
CA ARG A 23 -2.01 5.69 -8.06
C ARG A 23 -2.83 5.06 -9.20
N ASN A 24 -2.37 5.21 -10.45
CA ASN A 24 -3.06 4.65 -11.61
C ASN A 24 -3.07 3.11 -11.59
N VAL A 25 -1.94 2.49 -11.26
CA VAL A 25 -1.83 1.03 -11.14
C VAL A 25 -2.74 0.51 -10.04
N VAL A 26 -2.75 1.16 -8.88
CA VAL A 26 -3.62 0.80 -7.75
C VAL A 26 -5.09 0.94 -8.10
N ALA A 27 -5.50 2.00 -8.80
CA ALA A 27 -6.88 2.18 -9.24
C ALA A 27 -7.31 1.11 -10.27
N ALA A 28 -6.43 0.77 -11.21
CA ALA A 28 -6.70 -0.31 -12.18
C ALA A 28 -6.81 -1.67 -11.48
N LEU A 29 -5.93 -1.93 -10.52
CA LEU A 29 -5.94 -3.16 -9.73
C LEU A 29 -7.22 -3.27 -8.86
N ASP A 30 -7.68 -2.17 -8.28
CA ASP A 30 -8.95 -2.12 -7.54
C ASP A 30 -10.12 -2.58 -8.41
N GLY A 31 -10.22 -2.07 -9.64
CA GLY A 31 -11.27 -2.46 -10.58
C GLY A 31 -11.23 -3.94 -10.96
N LEU A 32 -10.04 -4.50 -11.20
CA LEU A 32 -9.87 -5.92 -11.50
C LEU A 32 -10.27 -6.81 -10.32
N LEU A 33 -9.83 -6.44 -9.12
CA LEU A 33 -10.18 -7.15 -7.89
C LEU A 33 -11.69 -7.10 -7.61
N ALA A 34 -12.31 -5.94 -7.82
CA ALA A 34 -13.76 -5.78 -7.66
C ALA A 34 -14.54 -6.70 -8.62
N GLN A 35 -14.13 -6.80 -9.89
CA GLN A 35 -14.74 -7.70 -10.87
C GLN A 35 -14.62 -9.18 -10.47
N GLN A 36 -13.53 -9.54 -9.79
CA GLN A 36 -13.29 -10.89 -9.30
C GLN A 36 -13.91 -11.15 -7.91
N GLY A 37 -14.53 -10.15 -7.28
CA GLY A 37 -15.04 -10.26 -5.91
C GLY A 37 -13.95 -10.49 -4.86
N VAL A 38 -12.70 -10.13 -5.17
CA VAL A 38 -11.55 -10.32 -4.29
C VAL A 38 -11.24 -9.01 -3.57
N GLN A 39 -10.97 -9.07 -2.28
CA GLN A 39 -10.51 -7.91 -1.48
C GLN A 39 -9.00 -8.01 -1.25
N ALA A 40 -8.29 -6.89 -1.30
CA ALA A 40 -6.87 -6.78 -0.96
C ALA A 40 -6.62 -5.58 -0.03
N ARG A 41 -5.40 -5.44 0.48
CA ARG A 41 -5.06 -4.40 1.46
C ARG A 41 -4.01 -3.43 0.91
N ILE A 42 -4.16 -2.15 1.25
CA ILE A 42 -3.11 -1.13 1.16
C ILE A 42 -2.68 -0.77 2.58
N ALA A 43 -1.48 -1.17 2.99
CA ALA A 43 -0.93 -0.75 4.28
C ALA A 43 -0.31 0.65 4.15
N ALA A 44 -0.62 1.59 5.04
CA ALA A 44 -0.08 2.96 4.98
C ALA A 44 0.21 3.55 6.37
N PRO A 45 1.04 4.60 6.45
CA PRO A 45 1.20 5.38 7.69
C PRO A 45 -0.13 5.95 8.17
N ALA A 46 -0.27 6.17 9.49
CA ALA A 46 -1.41 6.91 10.02
C ALA A 46 -1.52 8.29 9.36
N GLY A 47 -2.76 8.72 9.08
CA GLY A 47 -3.02 9.98 8.38
C GLY A 47 -2.82 9.94 6.86
N ALA A 48 -2.54 8.77 6.27
CA ALA A 48 -2.58 8.62 4.81
C ALA A 48 -3.96 8.97 4.26
N PRO A 49 -4.04 9.78 3.19
CA PRO A 49 -5.32 10.10 2.55
C PRO A 49 -5.94 8.84 1.95
N ASP A 50 -7.25 8.69 2.12
CA ASP A 50 -8.01 7.60 1.52
C ASP A 50 -8.06 7.75 0.00
N PRO A 51 -7.56 6.76 -0.78
CA PRO A 51 -7.66 6.80 -2.23
C PRO A 51 -9.07 6.55 -2.77
N GLY A 52 -10.06 6.22 -1.93
CA GLY A 52 -11.46 6.05 -2.32
C GLY A 52 -11.73 4.75 -3.09
N LEU A 53 -11.02 3.67 -2.73
CA LEU A 53 -11.04 2.40 -3.44
C LEU A 53 -12.03 1.40 -2.82
N GLY A 54 -12.58 0.52 -3.64
CA GLY A 54 -13.63 -0.42 -3.22
C GLY A 54 -13.10 -1.76 -2.72
N ALA A 55 -12.26 -2.41 -3.52
CA ALA A 55 -11.71 -3.74 -3.28
C ALA A 55 -10.35 -3.70 -2.56
N LEU A 56 -9.56 -2.65 -2.76
CA LEU A 56 -8.31 -2.37 -2.06
C LEU A 56 -8.59 -1.51 -0.83
N ARG A 57 -8.68 -2.15 0.34
CA ARG A 57 -8.98 -1.46 1.60
C ARG A 57 -7.73 -0.78 2.16
N LEU A 58 -7.86 0.51 2.46
CA LEU A 58 -6.82 1.26 3.16
C LEU A 58 -6.73 0.81 4.62
N ASP A 59 -5.50 0.51 5.01
CA ASP A 59 -5.12 0.16 6.37
C ASP A 59 -4.04 1.15 6.86
N ALA A 60 -4.48 2.33 7.28
CA ALA A 60 -3.61 3.44 7.70
C ALA A 60 -3.43 3.46 9.23
N ARG A 61 -2.28 2.97 9.73
CA ARG A 61 -2.04 2.86 11.18
C ARG A 61 -0.55 2.80 11.56
N GLY A 62 -0.32 2.98 12.85
CA GLY A 62 1.00 2.94 13.48
C GLY A 62 1.54 4.33 13.82
N PRO A 63 2.49 4.43 14.77
CA PRO A 63 2.98 5.72 15.27
C PRO A 63 4.07 6.34 14.37
N LEU A 64 4.62 5.58 13.43
CA LEU A 64 5.73 6.02 12.57
C LEU A 64 5.21 6.58 11.24
N GLY A 65 6.00 7.46 10.63
CA GLY A 65 5.80 7.96 9.27
C GLY A 65 7.05 7.76 8.39
N GLY A 66 6.94 8.16 7.13
CA GLY A 66 8.08 8.21 6.20
C GLY A 66 8.82 6.86 6.07
N HIS A 67 10.16 6.91 6.04
CA HIS A 67 10.98 5.71 5.91
C HIS A 67 10.98 4.82 7.17
N ALA A 68 10.86 5.40 8.36
CA ALA A 68 10.80 4.61 9.60
C ALA A 68 9.56 3.69 9.61
N TRP A 69 8.41 4.19 9.13
CA TRP A 69 7.22 3.36 8.95
C TRP A 69 7.46 2.23 7.94
N GLU A 70 8.07 2.54 6.80
CA GLU A 70 8.32 1.55 5.74
C GLU A 70 9.30 0.46 6.17
N GLN A 71 10.30 0.78 7.00
CA GLN A 71 11.30 -0.19 7.42
C GLN A 71 10.91 -1.00 8.66
N ILE A 72 10.03 -0.48 9.52
CA ILE A 72 9.67 -1.13 10.78
C ILE A 72 8.20 -1.58 10.80
N THR A 73 7.29 -0.65 10.51
CA THR A 73 5.84 -0.92 10.64
C THR A 73 5.33 -1.77 9.50
N LEU A 74 5.74 -1.49 8.26
CA LEU A 74 5.25 -2.23 7.09
C LEU A 74 5.62 -3.73 7.12
N PRO A 75 6.87 -4.15 7.39
CA PRO A 75 7.24 -5.57 7.49
C PRO A 75 6.40 -6.39 8.46
N ALA A 76 6.05 -5.82 9.61
CA ALA A 76 5.28 -6.50 10.64
C ALA A 76 3.77 -6.57 10.33
N ARG A 77 3.30 -5.84 9.32
CA ARG A 77 1.87 -5.69 9.00
C ARG A 77 1.48 -6.21 7.61
N ALA A 78 2.46 -6.36 6.72
CA ALA A 78 2.24 -6.84 5.37
C ALA A 78 1.96 -8.34 5.39
N GLU A 79 0.78 -8.72 4.91
CA GLU A 79 0.39 -10.11 4.69
C GLU A 79 0.64 -10.48 3.21
N GLY A 80 1.05 -11.72 2.96
CA GLY A 80 1.36 -12.20 1.61
C GLY A 80 2.49 -11.45 0.90
N VAL A 81 2.43 -11.42 -0.43
CA VAL A 81 3.39 -10.71 -1.28
C VAL A 81 3.30 -9.20 -1.07
N LEU A 82 4.42 -8.52 -0.85
CA LEU A 82 4.45 -7.06 -0.72
C LEU A 82 4.67 -6.38 -2.08
N LEU A 83 3.64 -5.72 -2.58
CA LEU A 83 3.70 -4.93 -3.81
C LEU A 83 4.21 -3.50 -3.52
N ASN A 84 5.45 -3.22 -3.93
CA ASN A 84 6.06 -1.89 -3.86
C ASN A 84 6.05 -1.23 -5.23
N LEU A 85 5.22 -0.19 -5.40
CA LEU A 85 5.09 0.56 -6.66
C LEU A 85 5.95 1.81 -6.72
N CYS A 86 6.73 2.06 -5.67
CA CYS A 86 7.66 3.17 -5.56
C CYS A 86 9.04 2.62 -5.21
N ASN A 87 10.07 3.41 -5.53
CA ASN A 87 11.50 3.01 -5.57
C ASN A 87 12.11 2.50 -4.25
N THR A 88 11.34 2.36 -3.16
CA THR A 88 11.86 1.87 -1.89
C THR A 88 10.96 0.76 -1.38
N ALA A 89 11.59 -0.33 -0.94
CA ALA A 89 10.97 -1.43 -0.24
C ALA A 89 11.65 -1.60 1.13
N PRO A 90 11.02 -2.30 2.08
CA PRO A 90 11.70 -2.70 3.31
C PRO A 90 12.94 -3.55 3.00
N VAL A 91 14.01 -3.37 3.76
CA VAL A 91 15.25 -4.17 3.60
C VAL A 91 15.03 -5.62 4.04
N ALA A 92 14.07 -5.88 4.95
CA ALA A 92 13.68 -7.21 5.38
C ALA A 92 12.16 -7.28 5.66
N ARG A 93 11.57 -8.46 5.48
CA ARG A 93 10.18 -8.78 5.84
C ARG A 93 10.18 -9.85 6.95
N ALA A 94 9.38 -9.65 7.99
CA ALA A 94 9.15 -10.72 8.97
C ALA A 94 8.31 -11.81 8.29
N GLY A 95 8.82 -13.05 8.30
CA GLY A 95 8.21 -14.23 7.66
C GLY A 95 6.84 -14.55 8.21
#